data_AF-A0A0F9LFT3-F1
#
_entry.id   AF-A0A0F9LFT3-F1
#
_cell.length_a   1.000
_cell.length_b   1.000
_cell.length_c   1.000
_cell.angle_alpha   90.00
_cell.angle_beta   90.00
_cell.angle_gamma   90.00
#
_symmetry.space_group_name_H-M   'P 1'
#
loop_
_entity.id
_entity.type
_entity.pdbx_description
1 polymer ?
#
loop_
_entity_poly.entity_id
_entity_poly.type
_entity_poly.pdbx_seq_one_letter_code
_entity_poly.pdbx_strand_id
1 'polypeptide(L)'
;MPLVPAGNAPDRRPGYRPDDRTRPPGEFQQVVAHLITLLGGDYKSIAIYNNKAGRLKINQAGTGTDMTTVEFADALIRILTWQADDIQFDSEAGGVAIFRIGQIGDFVQMSGMVARNKVVTLTGNAEVVDMASGSYVELDAGGTARTGTTLSAGTHDGQLAIIANVGGETVTFNATPATSRLSTAATYNQMIAGWAWMVVWNDNDSLWYPVGRNMRGGASSELTIASGAVTKTDDHHSIDTEADAANDDLDTINGGEAGDILMLLPANDARTVRIRSGVGNIYSKHQTQTRSYGF
;
A
#
# COMPACT_ATOMS: atom_id res chain seq x y z
N MET A 1 24.73 0.58 -75.92
CA MET A 1 23.96 1.84 -75.91
C MET A 1 22.49 1.47 -75.76
N PRO A 2 21.82 1.97 -74.71
CA PRO A 2 21.20 3.29 -74.81
C PRO A 2 21.56 4.22 -73.64
N LEU A 3 21.48 5.51 -73.95
CA LEU A 3 21.68 6.67 -73.09
C LEU A 3 20.53 6.79 -72.07
N VAL A 4 20.87 6.93 -70.79
CA VAL A 4 19.91 7.35 -69.75
C VAL A 4 20.10 8.85 -69.50
N PRO A 5 19.03 9.68 -69.48
CA PRO A 5 19.13 11.12 -69.36
C PRO A 5 19.42 11.59 -67.93
N ALA A 6 20.19 12.68 -67.85
CA ALA A 6 20.40 13.48 -66.67
C ALA A 6 19.09 14.17 -66.21
N GLY A 7 18.87 14.25 -64.90
CA GLY A 7 17.81 15.11 -64.35
C GLY A 7 17.49 14.82 -62.89
N ASN A 8 18.17 15.51 -61.98
CA ASN A 8 17.57 16.43 -60.98
C ASN A 8 18.52 16.66 -59.81
N ALA A 9 19.02 17.89 -59.74
CA ALA A 9 19.78 18.40 -58.60
C ALA A 9 18.90 18.45 -57.34
N PRO A 10 19.45 18.15 -56.15
CA PRO A 10 18.70 18.28 -54.91
C PRO A 10 18.40 19.76 -54.61
N ASP A 11 17.11 20.01 -54.40
CA ASP A 11 16.48 21.19 -53.82
C ASP A 11 17.28 21.75 -52.63
N ARG A 12 18.01 22.84 -52.87
CA ARG A 12 18.66 23.65 -51.83
C ARG A 12 17.59 24.46 -51.11
N ARG A 13 16.92 23.83 -50.13
CA ARG A 13 16.07 24.56 -49.20
C ARG A 13 16.91 25.57 -48.40
N PRO A 14 16.46 26.83 -48.26
CA PRO A 14 17.16 27.84 -47.47
C PRO A 14 17.31 27.38 -46.03
N GLY A 15 18.55 27.42 -45.54
CA GLY A 15 18.90 27.00 -44.19
C GLY A 15 18.12 27.77 -43.12
N TYR A 16 17.51 27.02 -42.22
CA TYR A 16 17.05 27.51 -40.92
C TYR A 16 18.28 27.91 -40.11
N ARG A 17 18.45 29.23 -39.91
CA ARG A 17 19.50 29.83 -39.07
C ARG A 17 18.99 29.92 -37.62
N PRO A 18 19.56 29.19 -36.64
CA PRO A 18 19.07 29.16 -35.25
C PRO A 18 19.41 30.41 -34.41
N ASP A 19 19.89 31.50 -35.03
CA ASP A 19 20.51 32.64 -34.38
C ASP A 19 19.76 33.97 -34.51
N ASP A 20 18.52 33.99 -35.01
CA ASP A 20 17.68 35.20 -34.99
C ASP A 20 17.04 35.46 -33.62
N ARG A 21 17.88 35.69 -32.60
CA ARG A 21 17.50 36.20 -31.28
C ARG A 21 17.50 37.73 -31.22
N THR A 22 17.37 38.40 -32.37
CA THR A 22 17.30 39.86 -32.43
C THR A 22 15.90 40.33 -32.78
N ARG A 23 14.88 39.81 -32.09
CA ARG A 23 13.63 40.58 -31.96
C ARG A 23 13.89 41.77 -31.05
N PRO A 24 13.66 43.01 -31.51
CA PRO A 24 13.91 44.20 -30.69
C PRO A 24 13.02 44.15 -29.43
N PRO A 25 13.53 44.55 -28.27
CA PRO A 25 12.83 44.45 -26.97
C PRO A 25 11.55 45.32 -26.85
N GLY A 26 11.09 45.94 -27.94
CA GLY A 26 9.95 46.86 -27.95
C GLY A 26 8.57 46.20 -28.03
N GLU A 27 8.42 45.01 -28.61
CA GLU A 27 7.07 44.42 -28.79
C GLU A 27 6.47 43.91 -27.47
N PHE A 28 7.29 43.35 -26.56
CA PHE A 28 6.80 42.92 -25.25
C PHE A 28 6.42 44.11 -24.36
N GLN A 29 7.14 45.24 -24.47
CA GLN A 29 6.80 46.46 -23.72
C GLN A 29 5.54 47.14 -24.24
N GLN A 30 5.27 47.09 -25.55
CA GLN A 30 4.04 47.67 -26.11
C GLN A 30 2.77 46.90 -25.70
N VAL A 31 2.84 45.56 -25.61
CA VAL A 31 1.69 44.75 -25.16
C VAL A 31 1.36 45.01 -23.68
N VAL A 32 2.39 45.19 -22.84
CA VAL A 32 2.21 45.52 -21.41
C VAL A 32 1.68 46.95 -21.24
N ALA A 33 2.17 47.91 -22.02
CA ALA A 33 1.70 49.30 -21.96
C ALA A 33 0.22 49.45 -22.39
N HIS A 34 -0.21 48.72 -23.43
CA HIS A 34 -1.59 48.77 -23.92
C HIS A 34 -2.58 48.17 -22.90
N LEU A 35 -2.17 47.14 -22.15
CA LEU A 35 -2.99 46.52 -21.11
C LEU A 35 -3.18 47.44 -19.89
N ILE A 36 -2.16 48.22 -19.52
CA ILE A 36 -2.22 49.18 -18.41
C ILE A 36 -3.17 50.33 -18.72
N THR A 37 -3.19 50.82 -19.98
CA THR A 37 -4.07 51.92 -20.38
C THR A 37 -5.55 51.51 -20.43
N LEU A 38 -5.87 50.26 -20.77
CA LEU A 38 -7.25 49.78 -20.84
C LEU A 38 -7.92 49.63 -19.46
N LEU A 39 -7.13 49.50 -18.38
CA LEU A 39 -7.62 49.19 -17.02
C LEU A 39 -7.70 50.41 -16.08
N GLY A 40 -7.42 51.62 -16.57
CA GLY A 40 -7.81 52.89 -15.94
C GLY A 40 -7.28 53.18 -14.53
N GLY A 41 -6.10 52.67 -14.14
CA GLY A 41 -5.53 52.94 -12.81
C GLY A 41 -4.00 52.79 -12.70
N ASP A 42 -3.43 53.38 -11.64
CA ASP A 42 -1.99 53.35 -11.30
C ASP A 42 -1.57 51.97 -10.74
N TYR A 43 -1.35 50.99 -11.62
CA TYR A 43 -0.84 49.68 -11.22
C TYR A 43 0.70 49.73 -11.10
N LYS A 44 1.22 49.55 -9.89
CA LYS A 44 2.69 49.56 -9.62
C LYS A 44 3.42 48.31 -10.10
N SER A 45 2.72 47.20 -10.33
CA SER A 45 3.26 45.98 -10.93
C SER A 45 2.14 45.06 -11.40
N ILE A 46 2.37 44.34 -12.49
CA ILE A 46 1.52 43.24 -12.97
C ILE A 46 2.35 41.97 -12.87
N ALA A 47 1.93 41.03 -12.03
CA ALA A 47 2.56 39.71 -11.93
C ALA A 47 1.64 38.68 -12.57
N ILE A 48 2.11 38.05 -13.65
CA ILE A 48 1.35 37.02 -14.37
C ILE A 48 1.76 35.66 -13.79
N TYR A 49 0.87 35.06 -13.02
CA TYR A 49 1.03 33.69 -12.54
C TYR A 49 0.10 32.76 -13.32
N ASN A 50 0.66 31.71 -13.91
CA ASN A 50 -0.11 30.69 -14.60
C ASN A 50 -0.56 29.65 -13.58
N ASN A 51 -1.82 29.68 -13.15
CA ASN A 51 -2.40 28.58 -12.39
C ASN A 51 -2.99 27.53 -13.34
N LYS A 52 -2.95 26.26 -12.93
CA LYS A 52 -3.41 25.10 -13.73
C LYS A 52 -4.89 25.13 -14.15
N ALA A 53 -5.68 26.11 -13.69
CA ALA A 53 -7.08 26.27 -14.07
C ALA A 53 -7.28 27.20 -15.29
N GLY A 54 -6.22 27.66 -15.96
CA GLY A 54 -6.33 28.55 -17.12
C GLY A 54 -6.86 29.95 -16.79
N ARG A 55 -6.81 30.35 -15.51
CA ARG A 55 -7.30 31.65 -15.05
C ARG A 55 -6.13 32.60 -14.83
N LEU A 56 -6.08 33.67 -15.63
CA LEU A 56 -5.22 34.82 -15.40
C LEU A 56 -5.69 35.55 -14.14
N LYS A 57 -4.87 35.56 -13.09
CA LYS A 57 -5.12 36.36 -11.88
C LYS A 57 -4.33 37.66 -11.97
N ILE A 58 -5.03 38.79 -11.87
CA ILE A 58 -4.43 40.13 -11.77
C ILE A 58 -4.65 40.60 -10.34
N ASN A 59 -3.58 40.72 -9.55
CA ASN A 59 -3.68 41.28 -8.20
C ASN A 59 -3.48 42.80 -8.26
N GLN A 60 -4.49 43.56 -7.83
CA GLN A 60 -4.30 44.98 -7.53
C GLN A 60 -3.54 45.08 -6.20
N ALA A 61 -2.33 45.62 -6.23
CA ALA A 61 -1.55 45.82 -5.02
C ALA A 61 -2.19 46.95 -4.17
N GLY A 62 -3.10 46.60 -3.26
CA GLY A 62 -3.74 47.54 -2.35
C GLY A 62 -4.88 46.95 -1.50
N THR A 63 -4.52 46.33 -0.37
CA THR A 63 -5.30 46.18 0.88
C THR A 63 -6.82 45.90 0.84
N GLY A 64 -7.32 45.05 -0.06
CA GLY A 64 -8.70 44.57 -0.01
C GLY A 64 -8.80 43.11 -0.45
N THR A 65 -9.43 42.27 0.36
CA THR A 65 -9.55 40.81 0.25
C THR A 65 -10.47 40.29 -0.85
N ASP A 66 -10.98 41.14 -1.74
CA ASP A 66 -12.01 40.74 -2.70
C ASP A 66 -11.40 40.52 -4.09
N MET A 67 -11.27 39.26 -4.49
CA MET A 67 -10.86 38.86 -5.84
C MET A 67 -12.06 38.90 -6.79
N THR A 68 -12.12 39.90 -7.68
CA THR A 68 -13.03 39.87 -8.83
C THR A 68 -12.48 38.88 -9.87
N THR A 69 -13.26 37.83 -10.16
CA THR A 69 -12.91 36.84 -11.17
C THR A 69 -13.40 37.32 -12.54
N VAL A 70 -12.50 37.43 -13.52
CA VAL A 70 -12.85 37.74 -14.91
C VAL A 70 -12.74 36.45 -15.72
N GLU A 71 -13.86 35.98 -16.27
CA GLU A 71 -13.89 34.85 -17.21
C GLU A 71 -13.86 35.34 -18.65
N PHE A 72 -12.97 34.76 -19.45
CA PHE A 72 -12.96 34.95 -20.90
C PHE A 72 -13.49 33.69 -21.57
N ALA A 73 -14.59 33.83 -22.30
CA ALA A 73 -15.12 32.78 -23.15
C ALA A 73 -14.27 32.70 -24.43
N ASP A 74 -13.81 31.47 -24.72
CA ASP A 74 -13.17 31.04 -25.97
C ASP A 74 -11.80 31.65 -26.36
N ALA A 75 -10.74 31.02 -25.88
CA ALA A 75 -9.53 30.78 -26.69
C ALA A 75 -8.72 29.60 -26.13
N LEU A 76 -8.39 28.64 -27.00
CA LEU A 76 -7.48 27.53 -26.75
C LEU A 76 -6.10 28.03 -26.31
N ILE A 77 -5.79 27.86 -25.03
CA ILE A 77 -4.44 28.09 -24.49
C ILE A 77 -3.84 26.71 -24.17
N ARG A 78 -2.96 26.21 -25.06
CA ARG A 78 -2.01 25.14 -24.72
C ARG A 78 -0.79 25.78 -24.07
N ILE A 79 -0.63 25.61 -22.76
CA ILE A 79 0.64 25.90 -22.09
C ILE A 79 1.23 24.58 -21.60
N LEU A 80 2.29 24.13 -22.28
CA LEU A 80 3.30 23.27 -21.66
C LEU A 80 4.20 24.18 -20.84
N THR A 81 4.17 24.06 -19.52
CA THR A 81 5.29 24.48 -18.68
C THR A 81 5.65 23.37 -17.72
N TRP A 82 6.82 22.79 -17.97
CA TRP A 82 7.55 21.90 -17.09
C TRP A 82 8.53 22.76 -16.30
N GLN A 83 8.34 22.86 -14.98
CA GLN A 83 9.37 23.33 -14.06
C GLN A 83 9.38 22.43 -12.83
N ALA A 84 10.55 21.80 -12.63
CA ALA A 84 11.10 21.10 -11.48
C ALA A 84 10.11 20.52 -10.44
N ASP A 85 10.00 19.20 -10.50
CA ASP A 85 9.92 18.23 -9.40
C ASP A 85 8.67 18.11 -8.52
N ASP A 86 7.65 18.97 -8.64
CA ASP A 86 6.41 18.78 -7.85
C ASP A 86 5.11 18.93 -8.68
N ILE A 87 4.26 17.91 -8.62
CA ILE A 87 2.88 17.95 -9.09
C ILE A 87 1.97 18.02 -7.86
N GLN A 88 1.48 19.22 -7.51
CA GLN A 88 0.43 19.39 -6.51
C GLN A 88 -0.96 19.23 -7.14
N PHE A 89 -1.82 18.48 -6.47
CA PHE A 89 -3.26 18.43 -6.71
C PHE A 89 -3.96 18.96 -5.45
N ASP A 90 -4.52 20.17 -5.54
CA ASP A 90 -5.39 20.69 -4.49
C ASP A 90 -6.78 20.08 -4.67
N SER A 91 -7.32 19.49 -3.60
CA SER A 91 -8.74 19.16 -3.53
C SER A 91 -9.47 20.25 -2.73
N GLU A 92 -10.60 20.73 -3.25
CA GLU A 92 -11.39 21.81 -2.63
C GLU A 92 -11.98 21.43 -1.25
N ALA A 93 -11.86 20.16 -0.83
CA ALA A 93 -12.40 19.63 0.41
C ALA A 93 -11.41 19.64 1.60
N GLY A 94 -10.37 20.47 1.57
CA GLY A 94 -9.51 20.71 2.75
C GLY A 94 -8.53 19.56 3.08
N GLY A 95 -8.33 18.61 2.18
CA GLY A 95 -7.26 17.61 2.27
C GLY A 95 -6.22 17.85 1.17
N VAL A 96 -5.02 18.30 1.54
CA VAL A 96 -3.89 18.39 0.61
C VAL A 96 -3.19 17.03 0.58
N ALA A 97 -3.43 16.23 -0.46
CA ALA A 97 -2.63 15.06 -0.74
C ALA A 97 -1.40 15.49 -1.57
N ILE A 98 -0.27 15.71 -0.91
CA ILE A 98 0.97 16.07 -1.59
C ILE A 98 1.59 14.79 -2.18
N PHE A 99 1.48 14.62 -3.49
CA PHE A 99 2.14 13.53 -4.20
C PHE A 99 3.56 13.98 -4.61
N ARG A 100 4.57 13.70 -3.78
CA ARG A 100 5.97 13.93 -4.14
C ARG A 100 6.48 12.72 -4.92
N ILE A 101 6.69 12.88 -6.22
CA ILE A 101 7.48 11.92 -7.00
C ILE A 101 8.92 12.44 -6.91
N GLY A 102 9.63 12.01 -5.87
CA GLY A 102 11.07 12.26 -5.79
C GLY A 102 11.82 11.56 -6.93
N GLN A 103 13.09 11.93 -7.10
CA GLN A 103 13.95 11.52 -8.22
C GLN A 103 13.94 10.01 -8.50
N ILE A 104 14.35 9.60 -9.70
CA ILE A 104 14.52 8.19 -10.11
C ILE A 104 15.31 7.44 -9.02
N GLY A 105 14.60 6.64 -8.22
CA GLY A 105 15.13 5.98 -7.02
C GLY A 105 14.24 6.11 -5.78
N ASP A 106 13.34 7.09 -5.71
CA ASP A 106 12.37 7.21 -4.62
C ASP A 106 11.21 6.23 -4.82
N PHE A 107 11.13 5.28 -3.90
CA PHE A 107 9.97 4.41 -3.74
C PHE A 107 8.76 5.30 -3.49
N VAL A 108 7.64 5.05 -4.18
CA VAL A 108 6.36 5.71 -3.93
C VAL A 108 6.03 5.56 -2.46
N GLN A 109 6.33 6.59 -1.67
CA GLN A 109 5.86 6.70 -0.29
C GLN A 109 4.35 6.91 -0.42
N MET A 110 3.60 5.81 -0.37
CA MET A 110 2.16 5.85 -0.17
C MET A 110 1.96 6.75 1.05
N SER A 111 1.41 7.95 0.86
CA SER A 111 1.35 9.01 1.90
C SER A 111 0.54 8.63 3.16
N GLY A 112 0.06 7.38 3.28
CA GLY A 112 -0.51 6.80 4.49
C GLY A 112 0.44 5.92 5.32
N MET A 113 1.60 5.51 4.79
CA MET A 113 2.64 4.80 5.56
C MET A 113 3.78 5.75 5.96
N VAL A 114 3.45 6.94 6.48
CA VAL A 114 4.41 7.61 7.38
C VAL A 114 4.36 6.79 8.66
N ALA A 115 5.28 5.82 8.78
CA ALA A 115 5.51 5.08 10.02
C ALA A 115 5.93 6.08 11.10
N ARG A 116 4.95 6.74 11.72
CA ARG A 116 5.16 7.39 13.01
C ARG A 116 5.29 6.24 13.99
N ASN A 117 6.52 5.82 14.24
CA ASN A 117 6.81 4.88 15.30
C ASN A 117 6.26 5.49 16.59
N LYS A 118 5.23 4.85 17.13
CA LYS A 118 4.64 5.25 18.40
C LYS A 118 5.18 4.32 19.46
N VAL A 119 6.05 4.84 20.31
CA VAL A 119 6.53 4.11 21.48
C VAL A 119 5.54 4.34 22.61
N VAL A 120 5.04 3.26 23.19
CA VAL A 120 4.11 3.24 24.31
C VAL A 120 4.73 2.42 25.44
N THR A 121 5.17 3.11 26.49
CA THR A 121 5.59 2.46 27.73
C THR A 121 4.39 2.35 28.66
N LEU A 122 4.01 1.12 29.00
CA LEU A 122 2.91 0.83 29.90
C LEU A 122 3.33 1.04 31.35
N THR A 123 2.56 1.82 32.09
CA THR A 123 2.86 2.14 33.51
C THR A 123 2.04 1.31 34.50
N GLY A 124 0.92 0.75 34.03
CA GLY A 124 -0.07 0.00 34.80
C GLY A 124 -0.68 -1.16 34.01
N ASN A 125 -1.56 -1.89 34.69
CA ASN A 125 -2.42 -2.90 34.06
C ASN A 125 -3.65 -2.22 33.43
N ALA A 126 -4.28 -2.91 32.49
CA ALA A 126 -5.51 -2.47 31.81
C ALA A 126 -5.41 -1.11 31.09
N GLU A 127 -4.20 -0.72 30.68
CA GLU A 127 -4.01 0.48 29.87
C GLU A 127 -4.50 0.28 28.43
N VAL A 128 -4.89 1.39 27.80
CA VAL A 128 -5.32 1.44 26.40
C VAL A 128 -4.15 1.89 25.54
N VAL A 129 -3.73 1.04 24.60
CA VAL A 129 -2.77 1.38 23.56
C VAL A 129 -3.53 2.06 22.43
N ASP A 130 -3.30 3.36 22.23
CA ASP A 130 -3.92 4.08 21.11
C ASP A 130 -3.25 3.70 19.77
N MET A 131 -4.07 3.11 18.89
CA MET A 131 -3.77 2.62 17.55
C MET A 131 -4.26 3.58 16.44
N ALA A 132 -4.97 4.65 16.78
CA ALA A 132 -5.66 5.50 15.80
C ALA A 132 -4.68 6.25 14.88
N SER A 133 -3.44 6.47 15.33
CA SER A 133 -2.44 7.31 14.67
C SER A 133 -1.18 6.56 14.21
N GLY A 134 -1.06 5.27 14.51
CA GLY A 134 0.18 4.51 14.32
C GLY A 134 -0.01 3.29 13.44
N SER A 135 0.76 3.22 12.35
CA SER A 135 0.94 1.99 11.56
C SER A 135 2.01 1.07 12.17
N TYR A 136 2.83 1.56 13.10
CA TYR A 136 3.82 0.79 13.85
C TYR A 136 3.89 1.29 15.31
N VAL A 137 3.57 0.40 16.25
CA VAL A 137 3.51 0.67 17.69
C VAL A 137 4.50 -0.21 18.43
N GLU A 138 5.45 0.41 19.12
CA GLU A 138 6.38 -0.28 20.02
C GLU A 138 5.79 -0.24 21.43
N LEU A 139 5.49 -1.41 21.97
CA LEU A 139 5.03 -1.61 23.33
C LEU A 139 6.22 -1.97 24.22
N ASP A 140 6.38 -1.23 25.30
CA ASP A 140 7.26 -1.60 26.40
C ASP A 140 6.42 -1.79 27.67
N ALA A 141 6.50 -2.96 28.27
CA ALA A 141 5.82 -3.28 29.51
C ALA A 141 6.37 -2.50 30.73
N GLY A 142 7.48 -1.75 30.58
CA GLY A 142 8.02 -0.87 31.63
C GLY A 142 8.71 -1.64 32.76
N GLY A 143 9.39 -2.74 32.43
CA GLY A 143 10.15 -3.56 33.38
C GLY A 143 9.31 -4.46 34.30
N THR A 144 8.01 -4.60 34.07
CA THR A 144 7.16 -5.59 34.75
C THR A 144 6.08 -6.08 33.81
N ALA A 145 5.77 -7.38 33.83
CA ALA A 145 4.71 -7.94 33.00
C ALA A 145 3.36 -7.23 33.21
N ARG A 146 2.64 -6.96 32.12
CA ARG A 146 1.36 -6.23 32.12
C ARG A 146 0.21 -7.14 31.75
N THR A 147 -0.96 -6.88 32.32
CA THR A 147 -2.18 -7.64 32.08
C THR A 147 -3.38 -6.75 31.82
N GLY A 148 -4.35 -7.28 31.08
CA GLY A 148 -5.60 -6.59 30.76
C GLY A 148 -5.46 -5.46 29.74
N THR A 149 -4.30 -5.27 29.12
CA THR A 149 -4.07 -4.22 28.10
C THR A 149 -5.12 -4.31 26.99
N THR A 150 -5.53 -3.18 26.45
CA THR A 150 -6.50 -3.11 25.35
C THR A 150 -5.96 -2.23 24.23
N LEU A 151 -6.47 -2.43 23.02
CA LEU A 151 -6.17 -1.57 21.87
C LEU A 151 -7.31 -0.58 21.67
N SER A 152 -7.01 0.65 21.24
CA SER A 152 -8.05 1.54 20.71
C SER A 152 -8.56 1.02 19.36
N ALA A 153 -9.66 1.60 18.88
CA ALA A 153 -10.16 1.29 17.53
C ALA A 153 -9.20 1.82 16.48
N GLY A 154 -9.22 1.19 15.30
CA GLY A 154 -8.75 1.82 14.07
C GLY A 154 -9.61 3.01 13.68
N THR A 155 -9.12 3.81 12.74
CA THR A 155 -9.83 5.01 12.21
C THR A 155 -10.57 4.73 10.91
N HIS A 156 -10.25 3.65 10.22
CA HIS A 156 -10.92 3.23 8.99
C HIS A 156 -10.80 1.72 8.80
N ASP A 157 -11.80 1.13 8.13
CA ASP A 157 -11.79 -0.28 7.75
C ASP A 157 -10.54 -0.63 6.93
N GLY A 158 -9.99 -1.82 7.15
CA GLY A 158 -8.76 -2.27 6.50
C GLY A 158 -7.48 -1.57 6.97
N GLN A 159 -7.50 -0.75 8.02
CA GLN A 159 -6.29 -0.12 8.55
C GLN A 159 -5.27 -1.20 8.95
N LEU A 160 -4.07 -1.15 8.38
CA LEU A 160 -2.96 -2.02 8.74
C LEU A 160 -2.11 -1.38 9.85
N ALA A 161 -1.75 -2.16 10.86
CA ALA A 161 -0.79 -1.76 11.88
C ALA A 161 0.14 -2.92 12.26
N ILE A 162 1.30 -2.60 12.79
CA ILE A 162 2.22 -3.53 13.44
C ILE A 162 2.32 -3.12 14.90
N ILE A 163 2.26 -4.10 15.79
CA ILE A 163 2.44 -3.94 17.23
C ILE A 163 3.63 -4.82 17.61
N ALA A 164 4.68 -4.24 18.17
CA ALA A 164 5.87 -4.95 18.58
C ALA A 164 6.09 -4.77 20.09
N ASN A 165 6.20 -5.86 20.84
CA ASN A 165 6.65 -5.79 22.23
C ASN A 165 8.18 -5.72 22.23
N VAL A 166 8.70 -4.51 22.41
CA VAL A 166 10.14 -4.23 22.47
C VAL A 166 10.68 -4.25 23.91
N GLY A 167 9.79 -4.30 24.91
CA GLY A 167 10.15 -4.44 26.31
C GLY A 167 10.70 -5.82 26.66
N GLY A 168 11.33 -5.93 27.83
CA GLY A 168 11.86 -7.20 28.34
C GLY A 168 10.80 -8.14 28.93
N GLU A 169 9.55 -7.69 29.08
CA GLU A 169 8.50 -8.40 29.81
C GLU A 169 7.28 -8.68 28.94
N THR A 170 6.44 -9.62 29.38
CA THR A 170 5.21 -10.01 28.65
C THR A 170 4.11 -8.96 28.78
N VAL A 171 3.44 -8.63 27.68
CA VAL A 171 2.20 -7.86 27.65
C VAL A 171 1.03 -8.82 27.39
N THR A 172 0.08 -8.88 28.31
CA THR A 172 -1.15 -9.69 28.18
C THR A 172 -2.35 -8.79 27.96
N PHE A 173 -3.00 -8.91 26.82
CA PHE A 173 -4.25 -8.23 26.49
C PHE A 173 -5.43 -8.81 27.26
N ASN A 174 -6.49 -8.02 27.43
CA ASN A 174 -7.75 -8.51 28.00
C ASN A 174 -8.26 -9.72 27.18
N ALA A 175 -8.64 -10.81 27.85
CA ALA A 175 -9.04 -12.06 27.19
C ALA A 175 -10.39 -11.99 26.44
N THR A 176 -11.17 -10.93 26.63
CA THR A 176 -12.45 -10.73 25.93
C THR A 176 -12.22 -9.92 24.66
N PRO A 177 -12.48 -10.45 23.44
CA PRO A 177 -12.23 -9.75 22.18
C PRO A 177 -12.87 -8.36 22.11
N ALA A 178 -14.13 -8.22 22.52
CA ALA A 178 -14.83 -6.94 22.52
C ALA A 178 -14.17 -5.88 23.43
N THR A 179 -13.46 -6.30 24.48
CA THR A 179 -12.78 -5.40 25.42
C THR A 179 -11.36 -5.09 24.99
N SER A 180 -10.57 -6.08 24.57
CA SER A 180 -9.20 -5.85 24.06
C SER A 180 -9.16 -5.25 22.67
N ARG A 181 -10.26 -5.37 21.93
CA ARG A 181 -10.36 -5.10 20.49
C ARG A 181 -9.41 -5.96 19.66
N LEU A 182 -9.09 -7.16 20.15
CA LEU A 182 -8.25 -8.13 19.45
C LEU A 182 -9.06 -9.39 19.22
N SER A 183 -9.25 -9.76 17.95
CA SER A 183 -10.05 -10.93 17.55
C SER A 183 -9.55 -12.26 18.15
N THR A 184 -8.26 -12.39 18.44
CA THR A 184 -7.67 -13.59 19.03
C THR A 184 -7.75 -13.64 20.55
N ALA A 185 -8.21 -12.60 21.23
CA ALA A 185 -7.96 -12.43 22.66
C ALA A 185 -8.42 -13.59 23.56
N ALA A 186 -9.43 -14.37 23.15
CA ALA A 186 -9.89 -15.54 23.91
C ALA A 186 -8.86 -16.69 23.93
N THR A 187 -8.00 -16.77 22.92
CA THR A 187 -7.05 -17.89 22.71
C THR A 187 -5.60 -17.41 22.75
N TYR A 188 -5.31 -16.26 22.14
CA TYR A 188 -3.98 -15.66 22.06
C TYR A 188 -4.05 -14.18 22.40
N ASN A 189 -3.78 -13.87 23.66
CA ASN A 189 -3.73 -12.53 24.20
C ASN A 189 -2.36 -12.17 24.79
N GLN A 190 -1.32 -12.98 24.62
CA GLN A 190 0.01 -12.69 25.16
C GLN A 190 0.99 -12.32 24.05
N MET A 191 1.71 -11.21 24.25
CA MET A 191 2.89 -10.82 23.49
C MET A 191 4.10 -10.88 24.42
N ILE A 192 4.92 -11.93 24.30
CA ILE A 192 6.19 -12.02 25.03
C ILE A 192 7.21 -11.03 24.46
N ALA A 193 8.30 -10.80 25.19
CA ALA A 193 9.38 -9.91 24.78
C ALA A 193 9.92 -10.26 23.38
N GLY A 194 10.11 -9.25 22.54
CA GLY A 194 10.62 -9.38 21.17
C GLY A 194 9.59 -9.86 20.14
N TRP A 195 8.34 -10.10 20.52
CA TRP A 195 7.30 -10.50 19.57
C TRP A 195 6.67 -9.30 18.87
N ALA A 196 6.28 -9.50 17.62
CA ALA A 196 5.45 -8.56 16.88
C ALA A 196 4.23 -9.25 16.27
N TRP A 197 3.16 -8.47 16.13
CA TRP A 197 1.96 -8.81 15.37
C TRP A 197 1.74 -7.77 14.30
N MET A 198 1.41 -8.22 13.10
CA MET A 198 0.79 -7.37 12.11
C MET A 198 -0.71 -7.60 12.21
N VAL A 199 -1.51 -6.54 12.22
CA VAL A 199 -2.95 -6.57 12.45
C VAL A 199 -3.67 -5.68 11.45
N VAL A 200 -4.89 -6.04 11.09
CA VAL A 200 -5.79 -5.25 10.24
C VAL A 200 -7.07 -4.94 11.01
N TRP A 201 -7.50 -3.69 11.01
CA TRP A 201 -8.77 -3.26 11.58
C TRP A 201 -9.94 -3.70 10.69
N ASN A 202 -10.98 -4.28 11.30
CA ASN A 202 -12.26 -4.51 10.66
C ASN A 202 -13.33 -3.72 11.43
N ASP A 203 -13.95 -2.75 10.75
CA ASP A 203 -14.89 -1.82 11.37
C ASP A 203 -16.23 -2.50 11.74
N ASN A 204 -16.62 -3.53 10.99
CA ASN A 204 -17.89 -4.24 11.19
C ASN A 204 -17.99 -4.85 12.59
N ASP A 205 -16.89 -5.44 13.07
CA ASP A 205 -16.81 -6.06 14.39
C ASP A 205 -16.12 -5.16 15.42
N SER A 206 -15.52 -4.05 14.96
CA SER A 206 -14.65 -3.18 15.76
C SER A 206 -13.48 -3.93 16.42
N LEU A 207 -12.82 -4.81 15.65
CA LEU A 207 -11.71 -5.64 16.11
C LEU A 207 -10.48 -5.54 15.21
N TRP A 208 -9.30 -5.68 15.82
CA TRP A 208 -8.03 -5.95 15.14
C TRP A 208 -7.87 -7.44 14.86
N TYR A 209 -7.58 -7.77 13.61
CA TYR A 209 -7.35 -9.11 13.11
C TYR A 209 -5.87 -9.32 12.80
N PRO A 210 -5.14 -10.18 13.53
CA PRO A 210 -3.78 -10.52 13.18
C PRO A 210 -3.70 -11.06 11.75
N VAL A 211 -2.90 -10.42 10.91
CA VAL A 211 -2.58 -10.87 9.56
C VAL A 211 -1.34 -11.74 9.60
N GLY A 212 -1.40 -12.89 8.93
CA GLY A 212 -0.32 -13.86 8.96
C GLY A 212 -0.35 -14.79 10.17
N ARG A 213 -1.53 -15.13 10.71
CA ARG A 213 -1.66 -16.33 11.58
C ARG A 213 -0.95 -17.54 10.95
N ASN A 214 -0.90 -17.60 9.63
CA ASN A 214 -0.36 -18.69 8.82
C ASN A 214 1.14 -18.56 8.48
N MET A 215 1.86 -17.53 8.94
CA MET A 215 3.33 -17.44 8.80
C MET A 215 4.08 -17.70 10.11
N ARG A 216 3.36 -17.90 11.22
CA ARG A 216 3.97 -18.45 12.43
C ARG A 216 4.16 -19.94 12.21
N GLY A 217 5.41 -20.37 12.10
CA GLY A 217 5.81 -21.69 12.57
C GLY A 217 5.60 -21.78 14.09
N GLY A 218 4.33 -21.76 14.55
CA GLY A 218 3.97 -22.33 15.84
C GLY A 218 4.54 -23.76 15.89
N ALA A 219 4.73 -24.33 17.08
CA ALA A 219 5.28 -25.69 17.16
C ALA A 219 4.44 -26.62 16.25
N SER A 220 5.04 -27.09 15.15
CA SER A 220 4.41 -28.03 14.23
C SER A 220 3.96 -29.22 15.06
N SER A 221 2.64 -29.43 15.17
CA SER A 221 2.14 -30.64 15.80
C SER A 221 2.27 -31.77 14.79
N GLU A 222 2.82 -32.89 15.25
CA GLU A 222 2.87 -34.11 14.47
C GLU A 222 1.48 -34.73 14.40
N LEU A 223 1.06 -35.10 13.20
CA LEU A 223 -0.13 -35.91 12.96
C LEU A 223 0.33 -37.25 12.40
N THR A 224 -0.07 -38.33 13.06
CA THR A 224 0.13 -39.69 12.54
C THR A 224 -1.04 -40.08 11.65
N ILE A 225 -0.75 -40.65 10.49
CA ILE A 225 -1.78 -41.23 9.62
C ILE A 225 -2.50 -42.36 10.39
N ALA A 226 -3.83 -42.36 10.32
CA ALA A 226 -4.66 -43.43 10.82
C ALA A 226 -5.64 -43.85 9.72
N SER A 227 -5.53 -45.08 9.23
CA SER A 227 -6.38 -45.61 8.16
C SER A 227 -6.46 -44.70 6.92
N GLY A 228 -5.32 -44.12 6.52
CA GLY A 228 -5.22 -43.22 5.37
C GLY A 228 -5.71 -41.79 5.60
N ALA A 229 -5.95 -41.38 6.85
CA ALA A 229 -6.46 -40.05 7.16
C ALA A 229 -5.69 -39.35 8.29
N VAL A 230 -5.71 -38.00 8.26
CA VAL A 230 -5.33 -37.14 9.37
C VAL A 230 -6.42 -36.09 9.62
N THR A 231 -6.43 -35.49 10.81
CA THR A 231 -7.29 -34.33 11.12
C THR A 231 -6.40 -33.14 11.40
N LYS A 232 -6.49 -32.12 10.54
CA LYS A 232 -5.80 -30.85 10.70
C LYS A 232 -6.19 -30.21 12.04
N THR A 233 -5.21 -29.74 12.80
CA THR A 233 -5.40 -28.96 14.02
C THR A 233 -4.76 -27.56 13.93
N ASP A 234 -3.92 -27.32 12.92
CA ASP A 234 -3.23 -26.05 12.64
C ASP A 234 -2.96 -25.91 11.13
N ASP A 235 -2.47 -24.76 10.68
CA ASP A 235 -2.19 -24.50 9.25
C ASP A 235 -0.88 -25.15 8.76
N HIS A 236 -0.08 -25.73 9.65
CA HIS A 236 1.06 -26.56 9.30
C HIS A 236 1.24 -27.76 10.23
N HIS A 237 1.61 -28.91 9.64
CA HIS A 237 1.83 -30.16 10.36
C HIS A 237 3.02 -30.92 9.82
N SER A 238 3.72 -31.62 10.71
CA SER A 238 4.54 -32.76 10.34
C SER A 238 3.64 -34.00 10.28
N ILE A 239 3.74 -34.77 9.20
CA ILE A 239 2.95 -35.97 8.99
C ILE A 239 3.85 -37.17 9.18
N ASP A 240 3.43 -38.06 10.06
CA ASP A 240 4.07 -39.35 10.29
C ASP A 240 3.22 -40.51 9.75
N THR A 241 3.85 -41.64 9.49
CA THR A 241 3.20 -42.84 8.97
C THR A 241 2.49 -43.63 10.06
N GLU A 242 1.45 -44.39 9.72
CA GLU A 242 0.75 -45.27 10.65
C GLU A 242 1.74 -46.31 11.22
N ALA A 243 1.80 -46.36 12.56
CA ALA A 243 2.69 -47.25 13.31
C ALA A 243 4.19 -47.16 12.90
N ASP A 244 4.67 -45.95 12.58
CA ASP A 244 6.07 -45.70 12.23
C ASP A 244 6.55 -46.48 10.98
N ALA A 245 5.62 -46.88 10.10
CA ALA A 245 5.93 -47.65 8.91
C ALA A 245 6.84 -46.88 7.94
N ALA A 246 7.64 -47.59 7.13
CA ALA A 246 8.54 -46.94 6.17
C ALA A 246 7.79 -46.14 5.09
N ASN A 247 6.56 -46.56 4.76
CA ASN A 247 5.70 -45.91 3.77
C ASN A 247 4.26 -45.94 4.25
N ASP A 248 3.52 -44.87 3.95
CA ASP A 248 2.08 -44.85 4.13
C ASP A 248 1.40 -43.95 3.09
N ASP A 249 0.09 -44.12 2.93
CA ASP A 249 -0.76 -43.33 2.03
C ASP A 249 -1.61 -42.34 2.82
N LEU A 250 -1.60 -41.07 2.43
CA LEU A 250 -2.52 -40.06 2.93
C LEU A 250 -3.58 -39.77 1.86
N ASP A 251 -4.82 -40.12 2.20
CA ASP A 251 -5.99 -40.03 1.32
C ASP A 251 -6.96 -38.93 1.75
N THR A 252 -7.09 -38.70 3.05
CA THR A 252 -8.11 -37.79 3.60
C THR A 252 -7.52 -36.85 4.62
N ILE A 253 -7.85 -35.56 4.49
CA ILE A 253 -7.53 -34.54 5.49
C ILE A 253 -8.84 -33.95 6.00
N ASN A 254 -9.12 -34.14 7.29
CA ASN A 254 -10.30 -33.59 7.96
C ASN A 254 -10.00 -32.25 8.64
N GLY A 255 -11.04 -31.47 8.93
CA GLY A 255 -10.96 -30.25 9.75
C GLY A 255 -10.56 -28.96 9.02
N GLY A 256 -10.40 -28.99 7.69
CA GLY A 256 -10.14 -27.79 6.89
C GLY A 256 -11.43 -27.06 6.50
N GLU A 257 -11.34 -25.73 6.39
CA GLU A 257 -12.39 -24.87 5.85
C GLU A 257 -12.04 -24.39 4.43
N ALA A 258 -13.04 -23.89 3.70
CA ALA A 258 -12.83 -23.37 2.35
C ALA A 258 -11.97 -22.09 2.40
N GLY A 259 -10.84 -22.10 1.71
CA GLY A 259 -9.88 -21.00 1.69
C GLY A 259 -8.63 -21.23 2.55
N ASP A 260 -8.62 -22.29 3.37
CA ASP A 260 -7.45 -22.68 4.14
C ASP A 260 -6.26 -23.01 3.23
N ILE A 261 -5.07 -22.64 3.70
CA ILE A 261 -3.80 -23.07 3.14
C ILE A 261 -3.13 -23.95 4.19
N LEU A 262 -2.92 -25.22 3.86
CA LEU A 262 -2.30 -26.21 4.74
C LEU A 262 -0.90 -26.57 4.22
N MET A 263 0.10 -26.45 5.09
CA MET A 263 1.48 -26.88 4.83
C MET A 263 1.76 -28.23 5.50
N LEU A 264 2.17 -29.22 4.71
CA LEU A 264 2.52 -30.55 5.21
C LEU A 264 4.03 -30.77 5.07
N LEU A 265 4.66 -31.21 6.15
CA LEU A 265 6.07 -31.61 6.20
C LEU A 265 6.16 -33.10 6.57
N PRO A 266 7.18 -33.85 6.12
CA PRO A 266 7.42 -35.18 6.69
C PRO A 266 7.91 -35.05 8.14
N ALA A 267 7.39 -35.89 9.05
CA ALA A 267 7.89 -35.96 10.43
C ALA A 267 9.29 -36.57 10.53
N ASN A 268 9.65 -37.45 9.58
CA ASN A 268 10.90 -38.18 9.55
C ASN A 268 11.39 -38.32 8.10
N ASP A 269 12.68 -38.08 7.86
CA ASP A 269 13.29 -38.15 6.52
C ASP A 269 13.51 -39.58 6.02
N ALA A 270 13.50 -40.58 6.91
CA ALA A 270 13.56 -42.00 6.58
C ALA A 270 12.19 -42.63 6.28
N ARG A 271 11.08 -41.88 6.41
CA ARG A 271 9.71 -42.34 6.17
C ARG A 271 9.09 -41.59 4.99
N THR A 272 8.28 -42.29 4.20
CA THR A 272 7.61 -41.71 3.02
C THR A 272 6.11 -41.61 3.24
N VAL A 273 5.59 -40.38 3.24
CA VAL A 273 4.17 -40.09 3.18
C VAL A 273 3.76 -39.86 1.73
N ARG A 274 2.86 -40.69 1.20
CA ARG A 274 2.38 -40.61 -0.19
C ARG A 274 1.03 -39.90 -0.21
N ILE A 275 1.01 -38.67 -0.74
CA ILE A 275 -0.23 -37.91 -0.95
C ILE A 275 -0.87 -38.39 -2.26
N ARG A 276 -2.06 -39.00 -2.17
CA ARG A 276 -2.72 -39.59 -3.34
C ARG A 276 -3.83 -38.70 -3.90
N SER A 277 -3.63 -38.18 -5.11
CA SER A 277 -4.64 -37.39 -5.80
C SER A 277 -5.79 -38.27 -6.30
N GLY A 278 -7.02 -37.81 -6.12
CA GLY A 278 -8.24 -38.50 -6.56
C GLY A 278 -8.68 -39.64 -5.64
N VAL A 279 -8.04 -39.81 -4.49
CA VAL A 279 -8.46 -40.70 -3.42
C VAL A 279 -8.91 -39.84 -2.24
N GLY A 280 -9.97 -40.25 -1.53
CA GLY A 280 -10.54 -39.48 -0.44
C GLY A 280 -10.96 -38.07 -0.88
N ASN A 281 -10.43 -37.04 -0.21
CA ASN A 281 -10.76 -35.63 -0.49
C ASN A 281 -9.57 -34.81 -1.05
N ILE A 282 -8.48 -35.47 -1.48
CA ILE A 282 -7.29 -34.80 -1.99
C ILE A 282 -7.29 -34.77 -3.51
N TYR A 283 -7.19 -33.58 -4.09
CA TYR A 283 -7.17 -33.37 -5.54
C TYR A 283 -6.07 -32.41 -5.95
N SER A 284 -5.06 -32.91 -6.67
CA SER A 284 -4.02 -32.06 -7.27
C SER A 284 -4.57 -31.44 -8.56
N LYS A 285 -4.45 -30.10 -8.71
CA LYS A 285 -4.80 -29.41 -9.96
C LYS A 285 -3.80 -29.71 -11.07
N HIS A 286 -3.88 -30.92 -11.62
CA HIS A 286 -3.44 -31.30 -12.95
C HIS A 286 -4.00 -32.70 -13.26
N GLN A 287 -5.31 -32.79 -13.43
CA GLN A 287 -5.87 -33.77 -14.35
C GLN A 287 -6.85 -33.05 -15.25
N THR A 288 -6.31 -32.34 -16.24
CA THR A 288 -7.05 -32.13 -17.48
C THR A 288 -7.22 -33.53 -18.05
N GLN A 289 -8.38 -34.16 -17.81
CA GLN A 289 -8.70 -35.45 -18.39
C GLN A 289 -8.77 -35.25 -19.91
N THR A 290 -7.69 -35.54 -20.63
CA THR A 290 -7.70 -35.54 -22.09
C THR A 290 -8.55 -36.73 -22.53
N ARG A 291 -9.85 -36.52 -22.69
CA ARG A 291 -10.77 -37.52 -23.22
C ARG A 291 -10.60 -37.55 -24.73
N SER A 292 -9.95 -38.59 -25.27
CA SER A 292 -9.92 -38.82 -26.71
C SER A 292 -11.32 -39.26 -27.16
N TYR A 293 -12.02 -38.40 -27.90
CA TYR A 293 -13.22 -38.79 -28.62
C TYR A 293 -12.77 -39.31 -30.00
N GLY A 294 -13.07 -40.57 -30.28
CA GLY A 294 -13.01 -41.09 -31.65
C GLY A 294 -14.24 -40.60 -32.39
N PHE A 295 -14.06 -39.66 -33.31
CA PHE A 295 -15.08 -39.30 -34.30
C PHE A 295 -14.90 -40.16 -35.55
#